data_AF-A0A286FXQ9-F1
#
_entry.id   AF-A0A286FXQ9-F1
#
_cell.length_a   1.000
_cell.length_b   1.000
_cell.length_c   1.000
_cell.angle_alpha   90.00
_cell.angle_beta   90.00
_cell.angle_gamma   90.00
#
_symmetry.space_group_name_H-M   'P 1'
#
loop_
_entity.id
_entity.type
_entity.pdbx_description
1 polymer ?
#
loop_
_entity_poly.entity_id
_entity_poly.type
_entity_poly.pdbx_seq_one_letter_code
_entity_poly.pdbx_strand_id
1 'polypeptide(L)'
;MTKSSEQQASTGLRSRTMWDVYCPEEDLNVVMLFPSEHAANQAAAEHNAQFTPAHTAGAVVHTPSDEDPPHLTEAQREAFKENAAALDKAEEQLRMAQQKARARLKAVGINDGPYDDDGTSCLKCGCPAYVTTPHRPHASCRREFCGHTYDSHHW
;
A
#
# COMPACT_ATOMS: atom_id res chain seq x y z
N MET A 1 -43.05 4.52 -54.25
CA MET A 1 -43.04 3.79 -52.97
C MET A 1 -41.76 4.16 -52.23
N THR A 2 -41.91 4.43 -50.94
CA THR A 2 -41.00 5.05 -49.98
C THR A 2 -39.96 4.09 -49.37
N LYS A 3 -38.99 4.71 -48.66
CA LYS A 3 -38.10 4.22 -47.59
C LYS A 3 -36.66 3.91 -48.02
N SER A 4 -35.63 4.23 -47.25
CA SER A 4 -35.43 5.14 -46.11
C SER A 4 -33.92 5.18 -45.87
N SER A 5 -33.41 6.34 -45.50
CA SER A 5 -32.10 6.51 -44.87
C SER A 5 -31.96 5.62 -43.63
N GLU A 6 -30.85 4.89 -43.53
CA GLU A 6 -30.27 4.51 -42.24
C GLU A 6 -28.84 5.03 -42.19
N GLN A 7 -28.72 6.31 -41.84
CA GLN A 7 -27.55 6.80 -41.14
C GLN A 7 -27.48 6.04 -39.82
N GLN A 8 -26.55 5.09 -39.73
CA GLN A 8 -26.11 4.56 -38.46
C GLN A 8 -25.47 5.71 -37.67
N ALA A 9 -26.25 6.27 -36.73
CA ALA A 9 -25.73 7.11 -35.68
C ALA A 9 -24.86 6.25 -34.77
N SER A 10 -23.55 6.50 -34.80
CA SER A 10 -22.62 6.05 -33.77
C SER A 10 -23.11 6.56 -32.41
N THR A 11 -23.60 5.66 -31.56
CA THR A 11 -23.78 5.91 -30.14
C THR A 11 -22.42 5.86 -29.46
N GLY A 12 -21.58 6.86 -29.75
CA GLY A 12 -20.42 7.16 -28.91
C GLY A 12 -20.93 7.58 -27.53
N LEU A 13 -20.49 6.89 -26.47
CA LEU A 13 -20.59 7.41 -25.11
C LEU A 13 -20.11 8.87 -25.16
N ARG A 14 -20.98 9.83 -24.84
CA ARG A 14 -20.53 11.20 -24.59
C ARG A 14 -19.54 11.11 -23.43
N SER A 15 -18.26 11.34 -23.70
CA SER A 15 -17.24 11.48 -22.66
C SER A 15 -17.81 12.44 -21.61
N ARG A 16 -18.03 11.93 -20.40
CA ARG A 16 -18.53 12.77 -19.30
C ARG A 16 -17.49 13.85 -19.08
N THR A 17 -17.88 15.12 -19.19
CA THR A 17 -17.02 16.24 -18.83
C THR A 17 -16.66 16.07 -17.35
N MET A 18 -15.38 15.83 -17.08
CA MET A 18 -14.82 15.78 -15.73
C MET A 18 -14.28 17.16 -15.36
N TRP A 19 -14.12 17.42 -14.08
CA TRP A 19 -13.67 18.70 -13.54
C TRP A 19 -12.49 18.49 -12.58
N ASP A 20 -11.51 19.38 -12.60
CA ASP A 20 -10.41 19.44 -11.66
C ASP A 20 -10.52 20.69 -10.79
N VAL A 21 -9.72 20.73 -9.72
CA VAL A 21 -9.52 21.90 -8.87
C VAL A 21 -8.12 22.44 -9.15
N TYR A 22 -8.04 23.62 -9.75
CA TYR A 22 -6.80 24.31 -10.03
C TYR A 22 -6.53 25.39 -8.99
N CYS A 23 -5.32 25.43 -8.45
CA CYS A 23 -4.88 26.43 -7.47
C CYS A 23 -3.78 27.31 -8.09
N PRO A 24 -4.01 28.61 -8.35
CA PRO A 24 -3.00 29.48 -8.97
C PRO A 24 -1.82 29.77 -8.04
N GLU A 25 -2.01 29.71 -6.71
CA GLU A 25 -0.93 29.88 -5.74
C GLU A 25 0.05 28.70 -5.72
N GLU A 26 -0.42 27.50 -6.10
CA GLU A 26 0.39 26.28 -6.16
C GLU A 26 0.79 25.89 -7.60
N ASP A 27 0.21 26.56 -8.60
CA ASP A 27 0.42 26.31 -10.03
C ASP A 27 0.17 24.85 -10.45
N LEU A 28 -0.82 24.21 -9.81
CA LEU A 28 -1.15 22.81 -10.06
C LEU A 28 -2.62 22.46 -9.81
N ASN A 29 -3.05 21.34 -10.38
CA ASN A 29 -4.34 20.72 -10.09
C ASN A 29 -4.26 19.98 -8.75
N VAL A 30 -4.86 20.54 -7.70
CA VAL A 30 -4.75 20.05 -6.32
C VAL A 30 -5.66 18.85 -6.05
N VAL A 31 -6.78 18.76 -6.78
CA VAL A 31 -7.69 17.59 -6.75
C VAL A 31 -8.30 17.41 -8.13
N MET A 32 -8.28 16.20 -8.67
CA MET A 32 -8.68 15.93 -10.07
C MET A 32 -9.90 15.01 -10.17
N LEU A 33 -10.54 15.01 -11.34
CA LEU A 33 -11.54 14.03 -11.76
C LEU A 33 -12.88 14.03 -10.98
N PHE A 34 -13.46 15.20 -10.75
CA PHE A 34 -14.83 15.33 -10.26
C PHE A 34 -15.87 15.06 -11.35
N PRO A 35 -16.99 14.39 -11.01
CA PRO A 35 -18.08 14.13 -11.96
C PRO A 35 -18.95 15.36 -12.26
N SER A 36 -18.76 16.47 -11.53
CA SER A 36 -19.51 17.72 -11.72
C SER A 36 -18.71 18.93 -11.24
N GLU A 37 -18.99 20.09 -11.85
CA GLU A 37 -18.44 21.39 -11.47
C GLU A 37 -18.76 21.75 -10.01
N HIS A 38 -19.96 21.41 -9.54
CA HIS A 38 -20.36 21.67 -8.16
C HIS A 38 -19.50 20.92 -7.15
N ALA A 39 -19.21 19.64 -7.41
CA ALA A 39 -18.35 18.84 -6.54
C ALA A 39 -16.90 19.37 -6.54
N ALA A 40 -16.38 19.78 -7.71
CA ALA A 40 -15.07 20.41 -7.80
C ALA A 40 -15.03 21.74 -7.03
N ASN A 41 -16.05 22.59 -7.15
CA ASN A 41 -16.12 23.85 -6.39
C ASN A 41 -16.22 23.65 -4.87
N GLN A 42 -16.91 22.59 -4.42
CA GLN A 42 -16.93 22.24 -3.00
C GLN A 42 -15.54 21.85 -2.51
N ALA A 43 -14.84 20.99 -3.26
CA ALA A 43 -13.47 20.60 -2.92
C ALA A 43 -12.49 21.78 -2.97
N ALA A 44 -12.66 22.70 -3.92
CA ALA A 44 -11.88 23.94 -3.98
C ALA A 44 -12.06 24.80 -2.72
N ALA A 45 -13.28 24.92 -2.20
CA ALA A 45 -13.55 25.64 -0.96
C ALA A 45 -12.90 24.96 0.25
N GLU A 46 -12.96 23.63 0.33
CA GLU A 46 -12.29 22.84 1.38
C GLU A 46 -10.76 22.97 1.32
N HIS A 47 -10.18 23.02 0.11
CA HIS A 47 -8.77 23.30 -0.12
C HIS A 47 -8.40 24.70 0.38
N ASN A 48 -9.10 25.73 -0.09
CA ASN A 48 -8.83 27.13 0.26
C ASN A 48 -8.89 27.38 1.78
N ALA A 49 -9.79 26.70 2.49
CA ALA A 49 -9.94 26.81 3.94
C ALA A 49 -8.76 26.27 4.76
N GLN A 50 -7.86 25.49 4.17
CA GLN A 50 -6.69 24.92 4.85
C GLN A 50 -5.51 25.91 4.94
N PHE A 51 -5.55 27.03 4.22
CA PHE A 51 -4.43 27.97 4.10
C PHE A 51 -4.73 29.32 4.74
N THR A 52 -3.67 30.02 5.19
CA THR A 52 -3.73 31.39 5.69
C THR A 52 -2.52 32.19 5.18
N PRO A 53 -2.70 33.17 4.26
CA PRO A 53 -3.96 33.57 3.64
C PRO A 53 -4.60 32.42 2.82
N ALA A 54 -5.92 32.45 2.69
CA ALA A 54 -6.63 31.46 1.90
C ALA A 54 -6.17 31.51 0.43
N HIS A 55 -6.02 30.33 -0.17
CA HIS A 55 -5.77 30.21 -1.61
C HIS A 55 -7.04 30.57 -2.41
N THR A 56 -6.88 30.69 -3.73
CA THR A 56 -7.97 31.02 -4.67
C THR A 56 -8.23 29.89 -5.66
N ALA A 57 -8.15 28.64 -5.19
CA ALA A 57 -8.44 27.48 -6.02
C ALA A 57 -9.89 27.47 -6.51
N GLY A 58 -10.11 26.92 -7.71
CA GLY A 58 -11.42 26.86 -8.36
C GLY A 58 -11.58 25.69 -9.31
N ALA A 59 -12.84 25.39 -9.67
CA ALA A 59 -13.14 24.31 -10.61
C ALA A 59 -12.73 24.68 -12.04
N VAL A 60 -12.03 23.77 -12.71
CA VAL A 60 -11.68 23.87 -14.14
C VAL A 60 -12.10 22.60 -14.87
N VAL A 61 -12.37 22.69 -16.17
CA VAL A 61 -12.67 21.49 -16.96
C VAL A 61 -11.41 20.64 -17.05
N HIS A 62 -11.54 19.35 -16.72
CA HIS A 62 -10.44 18.42 -16.80
C HIS A 62 -9.96 18.25 -18.24
N THR A 63 -8.66 18.45 -18.46
CA THR A 63 -7.99 18.18 -19.72
C THR A 63 -7.23 16.87 -19.61
N PRO A 64 -7.66 15.81 -20.32
CA PRO A 64 -7.00 14.51 -20.21
C PRO A 64 -5.51 14.59 -20.56
N SER A 65 -4.67 14.02 -19.70
CA SER A 65 -3.22 13.90 -19.82
C SER A 65 -2.79 12.43 -19.73
N ASP A 66 -1.62 12.10 -20.28
CA ASP A 66 -1.02 10.76 -20.16
C ASP A 66 -0.66 10.41 -18.70
N GLU A 67 -0.62 11.40 -17.81
CA GLU A 67 -0.38 11.21 -16.37
C GLU A 67 -1.68 11.02 -15.55
N ASP A 68 -2.84 11.03 -16.20
CA ASP A 68 -4.09 10.85 -15.49
C ASP A 68 -4.18 9.43 -14.92
N PRO A 69 -4.56 9.28 -13.65
CA PRO A 69 -4.83 7.96 -13.11
C PRO A 69 -5.93 7.30 -13.94
N PRO A 70 -5.76 6.03 -14.34
CA PRO A 70 -6.71 5.36 -15.21
C PRO A 70 -8.09 5.38 -14.57
N HIS A 71 -9.09 5.78 -15.35
CA HIS A 71 -10.47 5.72 -14.90
C HIS A 71 -10.84 4.28 -14.54
N LEU A 72 -10.95 4.02 -13.24
CA LEU A 72 -11.38 2.74 -12.75
C LEU A 72 -12.87 2.55 -13.03
N THR A 73 -13.24 1.39 -13.54
CA THR A 73 -14.63 0.93 -13.56
C THR A 73 -15.13 0.69 -12.13
N GLU A 74 -16.46 0.64 -11.93
CA GLU A 74 -17.02 0.32 -10.61
C GLU A 74 -16.58 -1.06 -10.13
N ALA A 75 -16.53 -2.04 -11.03
CA ALA A 75 -16.03 -3.38 -10.73
C ALA A 75 -14.56 -3.37 -10.26
N GLN A 76 -13.71 -2.54 -10.88
CA GLN A 76 -12.32 -2.39 -10.46
C GLN A 76 -12.21 -1.71 -9.10
N ARG A 77 -13.00 -0.65 -8.85
CA ARG A 77 -13.05 0.00 -7.52
C ARG A 77 -13.44 -0.98 -6.43
N GLU A 78 -14.47 -1.80 -6.67
CA GLU A 78 -14.92 -2.78 -5.68
C GLU A 78 -13.87 -3.86 -5.45
N ALA A 79 -13.25 -4.38 -6.52
CA ALA A 79 -12.14 -5.32 -6.39
C ALA A 79 -10.97 -4.76 -5.58
N PHE A 80 -10.63 -3.47 -5.74
CA PHE A 80 -9.59 -2.84 -4.91
C PHE A 80 -9.97 -2.76 -3.43
N LYS A 81 -11.23 -2.44 -3.11
CA LYS A 81 -11.70 -2.42 -1.71
C LYS A 81 -11.68 -3.82 -1.10
N GLU A 82 -12.14 -4.83 -1.85
CA GLU A 82 -12.10 -6.23 -1.40
C GLU A 82 -10.66 -6.69 -1.16
N ASN A 83 -9.74 -6.35 -2.06
CA ASN A 83 -8.32 -6.65 -1.90
C ASN A 83 -7.71 -5.97 -0.67
N ALA A 84 -8.01 -4.69 -0.43
CA ALA A 84 -7.54 -3.97 0.75
C ALA A 84 -8.03 -4.65 2.04
N ALA A 85 -9.34 -4.96 2.12
CA ALA A 85 -9.91 -5.66 3.28
C ALA A 85 -9.31 -7.06 3.48
N ALA A 86 -8.99 -7.77 2.38
CA ALA A 86 -8.35 -9.07 2.45
C ALA A 86 -6.90 -8.99 2.95
N LEU A 87 -6.15 -7.96 2.54
CA LEU A 87 -4.78 -7.70 3.02
C LEU A 87 -4.77 -7.38 4.51
N ASP A 88 -5.64 -6.48 4.98
CA ASP A 88 -5.75 -6.14 6.40
C ASP A 88 -6.01 -7.39 7.25
N LYS A 89 -6.89 -8.28 6.77
CA LYS A 89 -7.18 -9.55 7.43
C LYS A 89 -5.97 -10.50 7.45
N ALA A 90 -5.21 -10.56 6.36
CA ALA A 90 -4.02 -11.38 6.27
C ALA A 90 -2.91 -10.88 7.21
N GLU A 91 -2.72 -9.57 7.31
CA GLU A 91 -1.77 -8.94 8.24
C GLU A 91 -2.13 -9.26 9.70
N GLU A 92 -3.40 -9.16 10.06
CA GLU A 92 -3.86 -9.51 11.40
C GLU A 92 -3.62 -10.99 11.72
N GLN A 93 -3.90 -11.89 10.76
CA GLN A 93 -3.62 -13.32 10.92
C GLN A 93 -2.12 -13.60 11.09
N LEU A 94 -1.26 -12.93 10.31
CA LEU A 94 0.18 -13.04 10.42
C LEU A 94 0.67 -12.58 11.81
N ARG A 95 0.20 -11.42 12.28
CA ARG A 95 0.52 -10.88 13.60
C ARG A 95 0.13 -11.86 14.71
N MET A 96 -1.07 -12.43 14.64
CA MET A 96 -1.54 -13.43 15.60
C MET A 96 -0.72 -14.72 15.57
N ALA A 97 -0.35 -15.19 14.37
CA ALA A 97 0.51 -16.37 14.22
C ALA A 97 1.90 -16.14 14.84
N GLN A 98 2.51 -14.98 14.59
CA GLN A 98 3.78 -14.58 15.18
C GLN A 98 3.72 -14.50 16.71
N GLN A 99 2.68 -13.89 17.27
CA GLN A 99 2.48 -13.83 18.73
C GLN A 99 2.36 -15.22 19.35
N LYS A 100 1.59 -16.12 18.71
CA LYS A 100 1.44 -17.51 19.17
C LYS A 100 2.76 -18.27 19.11
N ALA A 101 3.56 -18.07 18.05
CA ALA A 101 4.88 -18.67 17.94
C ALA A 101 5.82 -18.15 19.05
N ARG A 102 5.88 -16.83 19.28
CA ARG A 102 6.65 -16.21 20.36
C ARG A 102 6.23 -16.72 21.74
N ALA A 103 4.92 -16.86 21.99
CA ALA A 103 4.42 -17.40 23.25
C ALA A 103 4.90 -18.84 23.50
N ARG A 104 4.96 -19.69 22.45
CA ARG A 104 5.49 -21.06 22.55
C ARG A 104 6.99 -21.07 22.85
N LEU A 105 7.77 -20.20 22.20
CA LEU A 105 9.20 -20.06 22.47
C LEU A 105 9.45 -19.61 23.92
N LYS A 106 8.71 -18.60 24.38
CA LYS A 106 8.76 -18.12 25.76
C LYS A 106 8.41 -19.22 26.77
N ALA A 107 7.41 -20.06 26.47
CA ALA A 107 7.00 -21.16 27.33
C ALA A 107 8.08 -22.23 27.53
N VAL A 108 9.03 -22.37 26.60
CA VAL A 108 10.19 -23.27 26.71
C VAL A 108 11.47 -22.55 27.16
N GLY A 109 11.35 -21.32 27.66
CA GLY A 109 12.47 -20.54 28.20
C GLY A 109 13.31 -19.79 27.15
N ILE A 110 12.92 -19.86 25.87
CA ILE A 110 13.57 -19.09 24.79
C ILE A 110 12.91 -17.71 24.76
N ASN A 111 13.58 -16.72 25.36
CA ASN A 111 13.14 -15.33 25.36
C ASN A 111 13.86 -14.54 24.26
N ASP A 112 13.15 -13.56 23.69
CA ASP A 112 13.74 -12.49 22.91
C ASP A 112 14.78 -11.81 23.82
N GLY A 113 16.07 -11.98 23.51
CA GLY A 113 17.15 -11.45 24.34
C GLY A 113 17.17 -9.92 24.35
N PRO A 114 17.97 -9.28 25.22
CA PRO A 114 18.08 -7.82 25.31
C PRO A 114 18.64 -7.13 24.04
N TYR A 115 18.89 -7.88 22.97
CA TYR A 115 19.39 -7.41 21.68
C TYR A 115 18.41 -7.70 20.52
N ASP A 116 17.17 -8.06 20.84
CA ASP A 116 16.28 -8.71 19.88
C ASP A 116 14.89 -8.08 19.85
N ASP A 117 14.84 -6.75 19.73
CA ASP A 117 13.60 -5.99 19.56
C ASP A 117 12.77 -6.44 18.33
N ASP A 118 13.40 -7.11 17.36
CA ASP A 118 12.75 -7.71 16.19
C ASP A 118 12.50 -9.23 16.31
N GLY A 119 13.02 -9.89 17.35
CA GLY A 119 12.93 -11.35 17.54
C GLY A 119 13.62 -12.17 16.45
N THR A 120 14.64 -11.61 15.76
CA THR A 120 15.35 -12.30 14.66
C THR A 120 16.69 -12.91 15.07
N SER A 121 17.07 -12.95 16.34
CA SER A 121 18.40 -13.47 16.72
C SER A 121 18.59 -14.97 16.45
N CYS A 122 17.50 -15.74 16.31
CA CYS A 122 17.54 -17.10 15.79
C CYS A 122 17.79 -17.16 14.28
N LEU A 123 17.46 -16.12 13.53
CA LEU A 123 17.66 -16.00 12.07
C LEU A 123 18.96 -15.27 11.70
N LYS A 124 19.52 -14.46 12.62
CA LYS A 124 20.76 -13.70 12.46
C LYS A 124 21.79 -14.05 13.54
N CYS A 125 22.03 -15.34 13.81
CA CYS A 125 22.98 -15.73 14.88
C CYS A 125 24.42 -15.35 14.49
N GLY A 126 24.87 -14.16 14.92
CA GLY A 126 26.28 -13.74 14.97
C GLY A 126 27.02 -14.40 16.13
N CYS A 127 26.75 -15.68 16.40
CA CYS A 127 27.25 -16.33 17.59
C CYS A 127 28.79 -16.49 17.51
N PRO A 128 29.56 -15.94 18.47
CA PRO A 128 31.04 -16.04 18.45
C PRO A 128 31.55 -17.48 18.44
N ALA A 129 30.72 -18.42 18.92
CA ALA A 129 31.01 -19.85 18.91
C ALA A 129 31.09 -20.48 17.50
N TYR A 130 30.51 -19.85 16.47
CA TYR A 130 30.72 -20.27 15.07
C TYR A 130 32.02 -19.70 14.48
N VAL A 131 32.54 -18.60 15.05
CA VAL A 131 33.83 -18.02 14.69
C VAL A 131 34.94 -18.78 15.42
N THR A 132 35.05 -20.08 15.12
CA THR A 132 36.23 -20.84 15.50
C THR A 132 37.16 -20.92 14.29
N THR A 133 38.42 -20.52 14.48
CA THR A 133 39.52 -20.84 13.58
C THR A 133 40.20 -22.11 14.10
N PRO A 134 40.27 -23.21 13.33
CA PRO A 134 39.70 -23.42 12.00
C PRO A 134 38.17 -23.61 12.00
N HIS A 135 37.52 -23.23 10.89
CA HIS A 135 36.08 -23.31 10.68
C HIS A 135 35.55 -24.74 10.87
N ARG A 136 34.51 -24.90 11.69
CA ARG A 136 33.88 -26.20 11.99
C ARG A 136 32.39 -26.14 11.64
N PRO A 137 31.98 -26.50 10.41
CA PRO A 137 30.58 -26.39 9.97
C PRO A 137 29.60 -27.25 10.81
N HIS A 138 30.07 -28.36 11.38
CA HIS A 138 29.27 -29.23 12.24
C HIS A 138 29.32 -28.87 13.73
N ALA A 139 29.96 -27.77 14.13
CA ALA A 139 29.95 -27.35 15.52
C ALA A 139 28.53 -26.88 15.90
N SER A 140 28.01 -27.41 17.00
CA SER A 140 26.75 -26.95 17.58
C SER A 140 26.96 -25.62 18.31
N CYS A 141 25.99 -24.71 18.22
CA CYS A 141 26.00 -23.48 19.01
C CYS A 141 26.06 -23.82 20.52
N ARG A 142 27.04 -23.28 21.24
CA ARG A 142 27.27 -23.56 22.68
C ARG A 142 26.32 -22.83 23.64
N ARG A 143 25.35 -22.08 23.13
CA ARG A 143 24.27 -21.53 23.95
C ARG A 143 23.36 -22.68 24.39
N GLU A 144 22.99 -22.72 25.67
CA GLU A 144 22.25 -23.83 26.30
C GLU A 144 20.96 -24.23 25.59
N PHE A 145 20.37 -23.35 24.76
CA PHE A 145 19.08 -23.55 24.10
C PHE A 145 19.16 -23.57 22.57
N CYS A 146 20.34 -23.40 22.00
CA CYS A 146 20.50 -23.15 20.58
C CYS A 146 20.78 -24.47 19.84
N GLY A 147 21.76 -25.29 20.24
CA GLY A 147 21.88 -26.72 19.87
C GLY A 147 22.01 -27.10 18.38
N HIS A 148 21.65 -26.23 17.43
CA HIS A 148 21.73 -26.45 15.99
C HIS A 148 23.14 -26.20 15.46
N THR A 149 23.44 -26.75 14.29
CA THR A 149 24.72 -26.59 13.58
C THR A 149 24.67 -25.37 12.66
N TYR A 150 25.84 -24.95 12.17
CA TYR A 150 25.95 -23.83 11.22
C TYR A 150 25.14 -24.08 9.95
N ASP A 151 25.21 -25.31 9.42
CA ASP A 151 24.51 -25.74 8.21
C ASP A 151 22.97 -25.64 8.33
N SER A 152 22.43 -25.57 9.54
CA SER A 152 20.99 -25.48 9.79
C SER A 152 20.40 -24.10 9.46
N HIS A 153 21.22 -23.11 9.07
CA HIS A 153 20.80 -21.74 8.73
C HIS A 153 20.78 -21.43 7.21
N HIS A 154 21.12 -22.38 6.34
CA HIS A 154 21.13 -22.15 4.90
C HIS A 154 19.74 -22.37 4.28
N TRP A 155 18.89 -21.34 4.30
CA TRP A 155 17.68 -21.25 3.48
C TRP A 155 17.47 -19.82 3.00
#